data_AF-W7Y8Y3-F1
#
_entry.id   AF-W7Y8Y3-F1
#
_cell.length_a   1.000
_cell.length_b   1.000
_cell.length_c   1.000
_cell.angle_alpha   90.00
_cell.angle_beta   90.00
_cell.angle_gamma   90.00
#
_symmetry.space_group_name_H-M   'P 1'
#
loop_
_entity.id
_entity.type
_entity.pdbx_description
1 polymer ?
#
loop_
_entity_poly.entity_id
_entity_poly.type
_entity_poly.pdbx_seq_one_letter_code
_entity_poly.pdbx_strand_id
1 'polypeptide(L)'
;MERNHTMMQFFEWHVDPDGKHWDRLKDSASELKAIGIDSVWIPPATKSSSPDDTGYSIYDLYDLGEFDQKGSVRTKYGTKDQLLAAIAACKEQGISVYADLVMNHKLAPMRKRSFRSLR
;
A
#
# COMPACT_ATOMS: atom_id res chain seq x y z
N MET A 1 20.38 -19.91 19.88
CA MET A 1 20.91 -19.04 18.81
C MET A 1 19.82 -18.04 18.48
N GLU A 2 20.17 -16.76 18.48
CA GLU A 2 19.25 -15.69 18.05
C GLU A 2 19.02 -15.82 16.54
N ARG A 3 17.79 -15.63 16.07
CA ARG A 3 17.44 -15.75 14.64
C ARG A 3 17.65 -14.39 13.98
N ASN A 4 18.30 -14.35 12.82
CA ASN A 4 18.47 -13.10 12.05
C ASN A 4 17.11 -12.55 11.62
N HIS A 5 16.99 -11.22 11.64
CA HIS A 5 15.83 -10.52 11.12
C HIS A 5 15.90 -10.38 9.60
N THR A 6 14.79 -10.58 8.88
CA THR A 6 14.76 -10.57 7.41
C THR A 6 13.49 -9.91 6.89
N MET A 7 13.67 -8.75 6.26
CA MET A 7 12.61 -7.98 5.63
C MET A 7 12.46 -8.33 4.15
N MET A 8 11.21 -8.34 3.66
CA MET A 8 10.87 -8.45 2.24
C MET A 8 10.07 -7.25 1.76
N GLN A 9 10.47 -6.64 0.64
CA GLN A 9 9.60 -5.76 -0.12
C GLN A 9 8.52 -6.61 -0.81
N PHE A 10 7.25 -6.45 -0.41
CA PHE A 10 6.16 -7.32 -0.85
C PHE A 10 5.36 -6.68 -2.01
N PHE A 11 6.05 -6.13 -3.00
CA PHE A 11 5.46 -5.63 -4.24
C PHE A 11 6.54 -5.42 -5.30
N GLU A 12 6.11 -5.38 -6.54
CA GLU A 12 6.92 -4.89 -7.66
C GLU A 12 6.07 -3.95 -8.55
N TRP A 13 6.71 -3.27 -9.49
CA TRP A 13 6.09 -2.17 -10.24
C TRP A 13 4.92 -2.61 -11.14
N HIS A 14 5.05 -3.77 -11.79
CA HIS A 14 4.16 -4.29 -12.83
C HIS A 14 3.07 -5.23 -12.30
N VAL A 15 2.85 -5.28 -10.97
CA VAL A 15 1.80 -6.11 -10.39
C VAL A 15 0.48 -5.72 -11.04
N ASP A 16 -0.29 -6.72 -11.46
CA ASP A 16 -1.58 -6.47 -12.10
C ASP A 16 -2.50 -5.63 -11.20
N PRO A 17 -3.21 -4.62 -11.73
CA PRO A 17 -4.11 -3.77 -10.96
C PRO A 17 -5.45 -4.46 -10.68
N ASP A 18 -5.42 -5.72 -10.24
CA ASP A 18 -6.59 -6.58 -10.06
C ASP A 18 -7.25 -6.46 -8.68
N GLY A 19 -6.66 -5.67 -7.77
CA GLY A 19 -7.18 -5.46 -6.41
C GLY A 19 -7.02 -6.68 -5.49
N LYS A 20 -6.19 -7.66 -5.85
CA LYS A 20 -5.99 -8.89 -5.08
C LYS A 20 -4.66 -8.94 -4.33
N HIS A 21 -3.88 -7.86 -4.36
CA HIS A 21 -2.53 -7.84 -3.76
C HIS A 21 -2.56 -8.07 -2.25
N TRP A 22 -3.54 -7.51 -1.55
CA TRP A 22 -3.73 -7.75 -0.12
C TRP A 22 -4.14 -9.20 0.19
N ASP A 23 -4.98 -9.82 -0.66
CA ASP A 23 -5.31 -11.23 -0.51
C ASP A 23 -4.10 -12.13 -0.74
N ARG A 24 -3.24 -11.81 -1.72
CA ARG A 24 -1.96 -12.52 -1.90
C ARG A 24 -1.07 -12.43 -0.66
N LEU A 25 -0.95 -11.25 -0.04
CA LEU A 25 -0.17 -11.09 1.19
C LEU A 25 -0.75 -11.92 2.34
N LYS A 26 -2.08 -11.88 2.51
CA LYS A 26 -2.80 -12.67 3.51
C LYS A 26 -2.54 -14.17 3.33
N ASP A 27 -2.69 -14.66 2.11
CA ASP A 27 -2.58 -16.09 1.79
C ASP A 27 -1.13 -16.60 1.87
N SER A 28 -0.13 -15.74 1.60
CA SER A 28 1.29 -16.08 1.68
C SER A 28 1.90 -15.95 3.08
N ALA A 29 1.20 -15.40 4.07
CA ALA A 29 1.76 -15.07 5.38
C ALA A 29 2.46 -16.26 6.09
N SER A 30 1.86 -17.45 6.06
CA SER A 30 2.44 -18.65 6.68
C SER A 30 3.69 -19.14 5.94
N GLU A 31 3.69 -19.06 4.60
CA GLU A 31 4.83 -19.45 3.77
C GLU A 31 6.01 -18.50 3.98
N LEU A 32 5.75 -17.19 4.01
CA LEU A 32 6.76 -16.17 4.32
C LEU A 32 7.44 -16.44 5.67
N LYS A 33 6.65 -16.81 6.69
CA LYS A 33 7.22 -17.13 8.01
C LYS A 33 8.07 -18.40 7.98
N ALA A 34 7.62 -19.42 7.24
CA ALA A 34 8.34 -20.69 7.10
C ALA A 34 9.72 -20.50 6.47
N ILE A 35 9.84 -19.63 5.46
CA ILE A 35 11.13 -19.31 4.81
C ILE A 35 11.98 -18.30 5.61
N GLY A 36 11.45 -17.76 6.72
CA GLY A 36 12.20 -16.91 7.66
C GLY A 36 12.04 -15.41 7.47
N ILE A 37 11.07 -14.97 6.67
CA ILE A 37 10.66 -13.56 6.67
C ILE A 37 9.96 -13.24 7.99
N ASP A 38 10.33 -12.12 8.59
CA ASP A 38 9.72 -11.62 9.83
C ASP A 38 9.14 -10.22 9.69
N SER A 39 9.34 -9.61 8.52
CA SER A 39 8.82 -8.30 8.22
C SER A 39 8.58 -8.10 6.74
N VAL A 40 7.52 -7.37 6.41
CA VAL A 40 7.18 -7.00 5.04
C VAL A 40 7.04 -5.49 4.92
N TRP A 41 7.60 -4.94 3.86
CA TRP A 41 7.32 -3.57 3.41
C TRP A 41 6.25 -3.64 2.31
N ILE A 42 5.09 -3.04 2.60
CA ILE A 42 3.95 -2.98 1.68
C ILE A 42 3.98 -1.69 0.85
N PRO A 43 3.43 -1.70 -0.38
CA PRO A 43 3.38 -0.50 -1.22
C PRO A 43 2.48 0.58 -0.59
N PRO A 44 2.52 1.83 -1.08
CA PRO A 44 1.63 2.89 -0.58
C PRO A 44 0.16 2.45 -0.69
N ALA A 45 -0.49 2.36 0.46
CA ALA A 45 -1.85 1.82 0.57
C ALA A 45 -2.94 2.88 0.34
N THR A 46 -2.55 4.13 0.15
CA THR A 46 -3.45 5.28 0.06
C THR A 46 -3.90 5.56 -1.37
N LYS A 47 -5.01 6.27 -1.54
CA LYS A 47 -5.55 6.65 -2.85
C LYS A 47 -4.60 7.56 -3.61
N SER A 48 -4.34 7.19 -4.87
CA SER A 48 -3.44 7.87 -5.78
C SER A 48 -4.19 8.55 -6.93
N SER A 49 -3.43 9.08 -7.89
CA SER A 49 -3.97 9.86 -9.02
C SER A 49 -4.95 9.09 -9.91
N SER A 50 -4.84 7.76 -9.97
CA SER A 50 -5.70 6.85 -10.72
C SER A 50 -5.82 5.47 -10.02
N PRO A 51 -6.79 4.61 -10.40
CA PRO A 51 -6.98 3.30 -9.78
C PRO A 51 -5.81 2.32 -9.96
N ASP A 52 -5.06 2.45 -11.05
CA ASP A 52 -3.99 1.52 -11.44
C ASP A 52 -2.59 2.04 -11.08
N ASP A 53 -2.52 3.19 -10.40
CA ASP A 53 -1.29 3.84 -9.95
C ASP A 53 -0.53 2.97 -8.94
N THR A 54 0.80 2.99 -8.99
CA THR A 54 1.67 2.22 -8.08
C THR A 54 1.74 2.79 -6.66
N GLY A 55 1.04 3.89 -6.38
CA GLY A 55 0.91 4.43 -5.04
C GLY A 55 1.67 5.74 -4.85
N TYR A 56 2.72 6.00 -5.63
CA TYR A 56 3.60 7.15 -5.42
C TYR A 56 2.99 8.49 -5.84
N SER A 57 1.95 8.51 -6.67
CA SER A 57 1.22 9.73 -7.03
C SER A 57 0.10 10.04 -6.04
N ILE A 58 0.46 10.29 -4.77
CA ILE A 58 -0.49 10.43 -3.66
C ILE A 58 -1.53 11.53 -3.92
N TYR A 59 -2.81 11.16 -3.76
CA TYR A 59 -3.93 12.09 -3.78
C TYR A 59 -4.46 12.33 -2.36
N ASP A 60 -4.92 11.28 -1.70
CA ASP A 60 -5.53 11.33 -0.36
C ASP A 60 -4.90 10.30 0.57
N LEU A 61 -4.15 10.79 1.58
CA LEU A 61 -3.46 9.96 2.57
C LEU A 61 -4.42 9.26 3.55
N TYR A 62 -5.67 9.71 3.63
CA TYR A 62 -6.67 9.13 4.53
C TYR A 62 -7.54 8.07 3.86
N ASP A 63 -7.55 8.01 2.53
CA ASP A 63 -8.30 7.03 1.78
C ASP A 63 -7.44 5.79 1.52
N LEU A 64 -7.60 4.73 2.34
CA LEU A 64 -6.90 3.46 2.19
C LEU A 64 -7.59 2.49 1.20
N GLY A 65 -8.34 3.02 0.25
CA GLY A 65 -9.23 2.25 -0.62
C GLY A 65 -10.61 2.03 0.01
N GLU A 66 -11.16 3.09 0.62
CA GLU A 66 -12.43 3.12 1.37
C GLU A 66 -13.47 4.02 0.70
N PHE A 67 -13.04 5.09 0.03
CA PHE A 67 -13.94 6.09 -0.55
C PHE A 67 -13.95 6.02 -2.08
N ASP A 68 -15.11 6.29 -2.70
CA ASP A 68 -15.19 6.44 -4.16
C ASP A 68 -14.54 7.76 -4.59
N GLN A 69 -13.28 7.66 -5.00
CA GLN A 69 -12.44 8.78 -5.41
C GLN A 69 -11.58 8.35 -6.60
N LYS A 70 -11.37 9.25 -7.57
CA LYS A 70 -10.54 8.99 -8.76
C LYS A 70 -11.00 7.79 -9.59
N GLY A 71 -12.30 7.51 -9.58
CA GLY A 71 -12.92 6.45 -10.41
C GLY A 71 -12.84 5.04 -9.82
N SER A 72 -12.52 4.90 -8.53
CA SER A 72 -12.53 3.61 -7.83
C SER A 72 -12.64 3.79 -6.32
N VAL A 73 -13.30 2.83 -5.67
CA VAL A 73 -13.23 2.66 -4.21
C VAL A 73 -11.85 2.12 -3.82
N ARG A 74 -11.47 0.96 -4.37
CA ARG A 74 -10.18 0.30 -4.09
C ARG A 74 -8.99 1.08 -4.64
N THR A 75 -7.81 0.83 -4.07
CA THR A 75 -6.54 1.15 -4.72
C THR A 75 -6.15 0.07 -5.74
N LYS A 76 -4.98 0.21 -6.36
CA LYS A 76 -4.38 -0.85 -7.20
C LYS A 76 -4.33 -2.19 -6.46
N TYR A 77 -4.08 -2.15 -5.16
CA TYR A 77 -3.75 -3.30 -4.32
C TYR A 77 -4.97 -3.94 -3.65
N GLY A 78 -6.05 -3.18 -3.44
CA GLY A 78 -7.30 -3.66 -2.86
C GLY A 78 -8.01 -2.60 -2.02
N THR A 79 -8.95 -3.04 -1.19
CA THR A 79 -9.72 -2.23 -0.24
C THR A 79 -9.05 -2.18 1.13
N LYS A 80 -9.49 -1.22 1.96
CA LYS A 80 -9.08 -1.10 3.36
C LYS A 80 -9.32 -2.38 4.16
N ASP A 81 -10.45 -3.05 3.95
CA ASP A 81 -10.79 -4.27 4.68
C ASP A 81 -9.84 -5.43 4.33
N GLN A 82 -9.50 -5.58 3.04
CA GLN A 82 -8.51 -6.58 2.61
C GLN A 82 -7.12 -6.26 3.18
N LEU A 83 -6.71 -4.98 3.21
CA LEU A 83 -5.45 -4.57 3.83
C LEU A 83 -5.40 -4.92 5.32
N LEU A 84 -6.46 -4.63 6.07
CA LEU A 84 -6.54 -4.95 7.50
C LEU A 84 -6.51 -6.47 7.75
N ALA A 85 -7.19 -7.25 6.91
CA ALA A 85 -7.14 -8.71 6.96
C ALA A 85 -5.73 -9.27 6.68
N ALA A 86 -5.02 -8.70 5.70
CA ALA A 86 -3.64 -9.09 5.41
C ALA A 86 -2.69 -8.75 6.57
N ILE A 87 -2.82 -7.56 7.16
CA ILE A 87 -2.05 -7.15 8.33
C ILE A 87 -2.33 -8.09 9.53
N ALA A 88 -3.58 -8.48 9.75
CA ALA A 88 -3.96 -9.43 10.80
C ALA A 88 -3.29 -10.79 10.58
N ALA A 89 -3.37 -11.35 9.37
CA ALA A 89 -2.72 -12.62 9.02
C ALA A 89 -1.19 -12.56 9.19
N CYS A 90 -0.53 -11.47 8.78
CA CYS A 90 0.90 -11.28 9.04
C CYS A 90 1.20 -11.27 10.55
N LYS A 91 0.42 -10.53 11.35
CA LYS A 91 0.62 -10.46 12.80
C LYS A 91 0.43 -11.80 13.49
N GLU A 92 -0.55 -12.60 13.08
CA GLU A 92 -0.78 -13.96 13.58
C GLU A 92 0.44 -14.87 13.35
N GLN A 93 1.16 -14.68 12.25
CA GLN A 93 2.40 -15.39 11.93
C GLN A 93 3.65 -14.75 12.56
N GLY A 94 3.50 -13.67 13.33
CA GLY A 94 4.61 -12.91 13.89
C GLY A 94 5.48 -12.25 12.81
N ILE A 95 4.83 -11.69 11.79
CA ILE A 95 5.42 -10.86 10.73
C ILE A 95 5.01 -9.39 10.96
N SER A 96 6.01 -8.50 11.04
CA SER A 96 5.78 -7.05 11.12
C SER A 96 5.43 -6.46 9.76
N VAL A 97 4.51 -5.50 9.71
CA VAL A 97 4.12 -4.83 8.46
C VAL A 97 4.54 -3.37 8.51
N TYR A 98 5.38 -2.95 7.55
CA TYR A 98 5.86 -1.59 7.39
C TYR A 98 5.15 -0.92 6.22
N ALA A 99 4.47 0.20 6.49
CA ALA A 99 3.78 0.98 5.46
C ALA A 99 4.72 1.96 4.76
N ASP A 100 4.59 2.09 3.44
CA ASP A 100 5.26 3.12 2.65
C ASP A 100 4.64 4.51 2.93
N LEU A 101 5.47 5.50 3.25
CA LEU A 101 5.05 6.86 3.58
C LEU A 101 5.59 7.86 2.56
N VAL A 102 4.74 8.23 1.60
CA VAL A 102 5.08 9.19 0.55
C VAL A 102 4.67 10.60 0.97
N MET A 103 5.59 11.32 1.60
CA MET A 103 5.34 12.65 2.20
C MET A 103 5.91 13.82 1.40
N ASN A 104 6.65 13.55 0.32
CA ASN A 104 7.35 14.58 -0.45
C ASN A 104 6.39 15.49 -1.25
N HIS A 105 5.28 14.95 -1.76
CA HIS A 105 4.42 15.65 -2.70
C HIS A 105 2.98 15.14 -2.67
N LYS A 106 2.08 15.91 -3.31
CA LYS A 106 0.71 15.50 -3.63
C LYS A 106 0.40 15.83 -5.08
N LEU A 107 -0.29 14.93 -5.77
CA LEU A 107 -0.64 15.03 -7.19
C LEU A 107 -2.17 15.02 -7.38
N ALA A 108 -2.60 15.32 -8.61
CA ALA A 108 -4.01 15.34 -9.03
C ALA A 108 -4.94 16.23 -8.16
N PRO A 109 -4.61 17.52 -7.96
CA PRO A 109 -5.43 18.41 -7.16
C PRO A 109 -6.84 18.55 -7.74
N MET A 110 -7.85 18.69 -6.88
CA MET A 110 -9.24 18.90 -7.32
C MET A 110 -9.41 20.18 -8.14
N ARG A 111 -8.64 21.23 -7.86
CA ARG A 111 -8.72 22.51 -8.57
C ARG A 111 -7.36 23.18 -8.67
N LYS A 112 -7.09 23.79 -9.83
CA LYS A 112 -5.95 24.69 -10.01
C LYS A 112 -6.17 25.98 -9.22
N ARG A 113 -5.10 26.56 -8.69
CA ARG A 113 -5.09 27.89 -8.09
C ARG A 113 -4.03 28.73 -8.75
N SER A 114 -4.38 29.96 -9.11
CA SER A 114 -3.41 30.93 -9.59
C SER A 114 -2.56 31.43 -8.43
N PHE A 115 -1.24 31.46 -8.62
CA PHE A 115 -0.32 32.11 -7.70
C PHE A 115 0.34 33.27 -8.42
N ARG A 116 0.42 34.42 -7.74
CA ARG A 116 1.04 35.62 -8.28
C ARG A 116 2.53 35.59 -7.91
N SER A 117 3.40 35.77 -8.90
CA SER A 117 4.82 36.00 -8.64
C SER A 117 4.96 37.34 -7.93
N LEU A 118 5.51 37.34 -6.73
CA LEU A 118 6.03 38.55 -6.10
C LEU A 118 7.43 38.74 -6.69
N ARG A 119 7.59 39.75 -7.54
CA ARG A 119 8.89 40.30 -7.90
C ARG A 119 9.08 41.59 -7.12
#